data_AF-A0A966MED8-F1
#
_entry.id   AF-A0A966MED8-F1
#
_cell.length_a   1.000
_cell.length_b   1.000
_cell.length_c   1.000
_cell.angle_alpha   90.00
_cell.angle_beta   90.00
_cell.angle_gamma   90.00
#
_symmetry.space_group_name_H-M   'P 1'
#
loop_
_entity.id
_entity.type
_entity.pdbx_description
1 polymer ?
#
loop_
_entity_poly.entity_id
_entity_poly.type
_entity_poly.pdbx_seq_one_letter_code
_entity_poly.pdbx_strand_id
1 'polypeptide(L)' 'FENIASYKYPGARPLFFYVKKAHVGVIPGMKEFINEFVSEKAMGLDGYLFPAGLVPLSEDDFAKQVSARNSL' A
#
# COMPACT_ATOMS: atom_id res chain seq x y z
N PHE A 1 5.39 16.57 -3.14
CA PHE A 1 4.71 15.28 -3.40
C PHE A 1 5.26 14.60 -4.65
N GLU A 2 5.12 15.24 -5.82
CA GLU A 2 5.54 14.67 -7.11
C GLU A 2 7.01 14.24 -7.18
N ASN A 3 7.95 14.99 -6.60
CA ASN A 3 9.37 14.60 -6.59
C ASN A 3 9.67 13.36 -5.72
N ILE A 4 8.85 13.07 -4.71
CA ILE A 4 9.02 11.91 -3.82
C ILE A 4 8.35 10.69 -4.43
N ALA A 5 7.11 10.85 -4.93
CA ALA A 5 6.38 9.79 -5.62
C ALA A 5 7.03 9.36 -6.94
N SER A 6 7.71 10.28 -7.64
CA SER A 6 8.50 9.98 -8.85
C SER A 6 9.91 9.45 -8.57
N TYR A 7 10.27 9.22 -7.30
CA TYR A 7 11.61 8.79 -6.87
C TYR A 7 12.77 9.72 -7.28
N LYS A 8 12.48 10.96 -7.71
CA LYS A 8 13.48 11.98 -8.04
C LYS A 8 14.14 12.58 -6.81
N TYR A 9 13.50 12.47 -5.65
CA TYR A 9 14.07 12.83 -4.37
C TYR A 9 15.05 11.73 -3.91
N PRO A 10 16.36 12.02 -3.72
CA PRO A 10 17.37 11.00 -3.42
C PRO A 10 17.11 10.20 -2.14
N GLY A 11 16.33 10.75 -1.20
CA GLY A 11 15.95 10.08 0.04
C GLY A 11 14.67 9.24 -0.05
N ALA A 12 13.95 9.28 -1.18
CA ALA A 12 12.72 8.52 -1.35
C ALA A 12 13.07 7.02 -1.40
N ARG A 13 12.51 6.23 -0.47
CA ARG A 13 12.67 4.79 -0.47
C ARG A 13 11.32 4.09 -0.57
N PRO A 14 11.16 3.13 -1.49
CA PRO A 14 9.96 2.32 -1.53
C PRO A 14 9.90 1.44 -0.28
N LEU A 15 8.73 1.38 0.35
CA LEU A 15 8.41 0.39 1.37
C LEU A 15 7.70 -0.78 0.69
N PHE A 16 8.20 -2.00 0.91
CA PHE A 16 7.58 -3.21 0.39
C PHE A 16 6.89 -3.99 1.51
N PHE A 17 5.66 -4.41 1.24
CA PHE A 17 4.87 -5.25 2.12
C PHE A 17 4.69 -6.63 1.47
N TYR A 18 5.18 -7.68 2.14
CA TYR A 18 5.19 -9.04 1.60
C TYR A 18 4.19 -9.92 2.31
N VAL A 19 3.38 -10.66 1.53
CA VAL A 19 2.39 -11.60 2.03
C VAL A 19 2.57 -12.96 1.37
N LYS A 20 2.54 -14.02 2.17
CA LYS A 20 2.49 -15.39 1.64
C LYS A 20 1.05 -15.74 1.28
N LYS A 21 0.77 -15.97 -0.01
CA LYS A 21 -0.57 -16.34 -0.50
C LYS A 21 -1.16 -17.57 0.23
N ALA A 22 -0.33 -18.58 0.52
CA ALA A 22 -0.75 -19.78 1.25
C ALA A 22 -1.31 -19.51 2.65
N HIS A 23 -1.02 -18.36 3.25
CA HIS A 23 -1.51 -18.01 4.57
C HIS A 23 -2.81 -17.18 4.53
N VAL A 24 -3.18 -16.66 3.35
CA VAL A 24 -4.44 -15.94 3.15
C VAL A 24 -5.58 -16.96 3.25
N GLY A 25 -6.40 -16.85 4.29
CA GLY A 25 -7.49 -17.81 4.59
C GLY A 25 -7.14 -18.90 5.62
N VAL A 26 -5.87 -19.01 6.02
CA VAL A 26 -5.43 -19.89 7.14
C VAL A 26 -5.20 -19.09 8.41
N ILE A 27 -4.56 -17.93 8.29
CA ILE A 27 -4.31 -17.04 9.43
C ILE A 27 -5.51 -16.10 9.60
N PRO A 28 -6.19 -16.15 10.75
CA PRO A 28 -7.31 -15.25 11.04
C PRO A 28 -6.88 -13.79 10.95
N GLY A 29 -7.68 -12.94 10.30
CA GLY A 29 -7.44 -11.49 10.24
C GLY A 29 -6.45 -11.06 9.16
N MET A 30 -5.77 -11.97 8.46
CA MET A 30 -4.78 -11.55 7.47
C MET A 30 -5.42 -10.93 6.23
N LYS A 31 -6.52 -11.49 5.74
CA LYS A 31 -7.22 -10.94 4.58
C LYS A 31 -7.78 -9.55 4.89
N GLU A 32 -8.34 -9.39 6.08
CA GLU A 32 -8.87 -8.15 6.61
C GLU A 32 -7.77 -7.10 6.74
N PHE A 33 -6.61 -7.46 7.30
CA PHE A 33 -5.46 -6.56 7.41
C PHE A 33 -4.97 -6.07 6.04
N ILE A 34 -4.82 -6.97 5.07
CA ILE A 34 -4.37 -6.61 3.72
C ILE A 34 -5.39 -5.69 3.04
N ASN A 35 -6.69 -5.98 3.21
CA ASN A 35 -7.76 -5.16 2.66
C ASN A 35 -7.77 -3.74 3.24
N GLU A 36 -7.59 -3.62 4.55
CA GLU A 36 -7.52 -2.32 5.22
C GLU A 36 -6.26 -1.57 4.82
N PHE A 37 -5.10 -2.24 4.82
CA PHE A 37 -3.82 -1.61 4.51
C PHE A 37 -3.76 -1.05 3.08
N VAL A 38 -4.41 -1.71 2.10
CA VAL A 38 -4.48 -1.26 0.70
C VAL A 38 -5.74 -0.40 0.43
N SER A 39 -6.51 -0.04 1.45
CA SER A 39 -7.69 0.81 1.28
C SER A 39 -7.31 2.27 1.02
N GLU A 40 -8.23 3.04 0.43
CA GLU A 40 -8.08 4.50 0.28
C GLU A 40 -7.96 5.20 1.64
N LYS A 41 -8.60 4.66 2.68
CA LYS A 41 -8.53 5.21 4.04
C LYS A 41 -7.13 5.08 4.65
N ALA A 42 -6.35 4.09 4.20
CA ALA A 42 -4.98 3.87 4.63
C ALA A 42 -3.97 4.57 3.72
N MET A 43 -3.90 4.16 2.45
CA MET A 43 -2.87 4.56 1.48
C MET A 43 -3.27 5.74 0.58
N GLY A 44 -4.51 6.23 0.67
CA GLY A 44 -4.97 7.37 -0.12
C GLY A 44 -4.31 8.69 0.29
N LEU A 45 -4.56 9.75 -0.49
CA LEU A 45 -4.00 11.09 -0.25
C LEU A 45 -4.35 11.65 1.14
N ASP A 46 -5.58 11.41 1.59
CA ASP A 46 -6.07 11.78 2.93
C ASP A 46 -6.04 10.60 3.92
N GLY A 47 -5.34 9.53 3.56
CA GLY A 47 -5.28 8.29 4.34
C GLY A 47 -4.41 8.42 5.58
N TYR A 48 -4.67 7.60 6.60
CA TYR A 48 -3.96 7.68 7.89
C TYR A 48 -2.47 7.29 7.82
N LEU A 49 -2.01 6.69 6.72
CA LEU A 49 -0.59 6.41 6.53
C LEU A 49 0.21 7.67 6.15
N PHE A 50 -0.44 8.69 5.58
CA PHE A 50 0.20 9.96 5.27
C PHE A 50 0.75 10.69 6.51
N PRO A 51 -0.06 10.95 7.57
CA PRO A 51 0.47 11.52 8.81
C PRO A 51 1.42 10.57 9.56
N ALA A 52 1.39 9.26 9.27
CA ALA A 52 2.35 8.29 9.79
C ALA A 52 3.72 8.35 9.07
N GLY A 53 3.88 9.22 8.06
CA GLY A 53 5.13 9.46 7.36
C GLY A 53 5.31 8.67 6.06
N LEU A 54 4.28 7.96 5.60
CA LEU A 54 4.29 7.30 4.29
C LEU A 54 3.75 8.26 3.22
N VAL A 55 4.36 8.24 2.04
CA VAL A 55 3.86 9.02 0.92
C VAL A 55 2.88 8.18 0.10
N PRO A 56 1.64 8.64 -0.12
CA PRO A 56 0.67 7.98 -0.98
C PRO A 56 1.26 7.71 -2.36
N LEU A 57 0.85 6.59 -2.94
CA LEU A 57 1.27 6.17 -4.26
C LEU A 57 0.62 7.06 -5.33
N SER A 58 1.18 7.02 -6.54
CA SER A 58 0.48 7.50 -7.73
C SER A 58 -0.82 6.70 -7.94
N GLU A 59 -1.80 7.27 -8.64
CA GLU A 59 -3.05 6.55 -8.97
C GLU A 59 -2.76 5.23 -9.70
N ASP A 60 -1.84 5.24 -10.65
CA ASP A 60 -1.41 4.06 -11.41
C ASP A 60 -0.81 2.97 -10.51
N ASP A 61 0.06 3.34 -9.58
CA ASP A 61 0.70 2.38 -8.68
C ASP A 61 -0.27 1.88 -7.60
N PHE A 62 -1.18 2.72 -7.13
CA PHE A 62 -2.26 2.32 -6.22
C PHE A 62 -3.20 1.32 -6.90
N ALA A 63 -3.59 1.54 -8.15
CA ALA A 63 -4.41 0.62 -8.93
C ALA A 63 -3.74 -0.76 -9.11
N LYS A 64 -2.41 -0.81 -9.27
CA LYS A 64 -1.65 -2.06 -9.27
C LYS A 64 -1.74 -2.78 -7.92
N GLN A 65 -1.65 -2.06 -6.80
CA GLN A 65 -1.78 -2.67 -5.46
C GLN A 65 -3.20 -3.21 -5.22
N VAL A 66 -4.24 -2.48 -5.64
CA VAL A 66 -5.63 -2.94 -5.56
C VAL A 66 -5.84 -4.21 -6.38
N SER A 67 -5.28 -4.26 -7.59
CA SER A 67 -5.33 -5.46 -8.43
C SER A 67 -4.59 -6.65 -7.81
N ALA A 68 -3.39 -6.40 -7.25
CA ALA A 68 -2.62 -7.43 -6.56
C ALA A 68 -3.36 -7.97 -5.33
N ARG A 69 -3.95 -7.10 -4.50
CA ARG A 69 -4.81 -7.47 -3.37
C ARG A 69 -5.97 -8.36 -3.81
N ASN A 70 -6.67 -8.00 -4.89
CA ASN A 70 -7.81 -8.77 -5.38
C ASN A 70 -7.43 -10.16 -5.90
N SER A 71 -6.14 -10.39 -6.21
CA SER A 71 -5.61 -11.67 -6.68
C SER A 71 -5.16 -12.63 -5.57
N LEU A 72 -5.17 -12.18 -4.30
CA LEU A 72 -4.80 -12.96 -3.12
C LEU A 72 -5.92 -13.91 -2.71
#